data_AF-A0A1B6C5K4-F1
#
_entry.id   AF-A0A1B6C5K4-F1
#
_cell.length_a   1.000
_cell.length_b   1.000
_cell.length_c   1.000
_cell.angle_alpha   90.00
_cell.angle_beta   90.00
_cell.angle_gamma   90.00
#
_symmetry.space_group_name_H-M   'P 1'
#
loop_
_entity.id
_entity.type
_entity.pdbx_description
1 polymer ?
#
loop_
_entity_poly.entity_id
_entity_poly.type
_entity_poly.pdbx_seq_one_letter_code
_entity_poly.pdbx_strand_id
1 'polypeptide(L)'
;DGFMIFPMVLRPKSKGRIYLRNSNPLSSPMIDPQYFTDEEDLDVLVQGVKYSKLLLETSPFKKLGTRLYKAPIPGCSHIEYDTDEYWKCQARHLTFTIYHQSGTCKMGSANDPTAVVDT
;
A
#
# COMPACT_ATOMS: atom_id res chain seq x y z
N ASP A 1 15.30 -20.14 -7.35
CA ASP A 1 15.52 -18.71 -7.06
C ASP A 1 14.32 -17.87 -7.48
N GLY A 2 14.14 -16.73 -6.82
CA GLY A 2 13.05 -15.79 -7.09
C GLY A 2 13.45 -14.38 -6.64
N PHE A 3 12.73 -13.38 -7.15
CA PHE A 3 12.86 -11.99 -6.75
C PHE A 3 11.46 -11.39 -6.62
N MET A 4 11.39 -10.24 -5.96
CA MET A 4 10.14 -9.49 -5.78
C MET A 4 10.29 -8.12 -6.42
N ILE A 5 9.29 -7.72 -7.20
CA ILE A 5 9.06 -6.32 -7.52
C ILE A 5 7.97 -5.87 -6.55
N PHE A 6 8.23 -4.79 -5.82
CA PHE A 6 7.33 -4.27 -4.81
C PHE A 6 6.83 -2.88 -5.23
N PRO A 7 5.68 -2.77 -5.91
CA PRO A 7 5.06 -1.49 -6.21
C PRO A 7 4.65 -0.77 -4.93
N MET A 8 4.98 0.51 -4.83
CA MET A 8 4.75 1.30 -3.61
C MET A 8 4.01 2.60 -3.95
N VAL A 9 2.93 2.86 -3.22
CA VAL A 9 2.18 4.13 -3.29
C VAL A 9 2.93 5.16 -2.44
N LEU A 10 3.71 6.03 -3.08
CA LEU A 10 4.59 6.98 -2.38
C LEU A 10 3.87 8.23 -1.84
N ARG A 11 2.67 8.53 -2.35
CA ARG A 11 1.86 9.68 -1.93
C ARG A 11 0.41 9.24 -1.70
N PRO A 12 0.16 8.39 -0.69
CA PRO A 12 -1.16 7.84 -0.47
C PRO A 12 -2.18 8.93 -0.11
N LYS A 13 -3.37 8.80 -0.67
CA LYS A 13 -4.55 9.61 -0.37
C LYS A 13 -5.18 9.17 0.95
N SER A 14 -5.24 7.85 1.18
CA SER A 14 -5.69 7.27 2.45
C SER A 14 -4.88 7.82 3.63
N LYS A 15 -5.58 8.16 4.72
CA LYS A 15 -4.98 8.71 5.94
C LYS A 15 -5.38 7.88 7.14
N GLY A 16 -4.39 7.40 7.89
CA GLY A 16 -4.58 6.71 9.15
C GLY A 16 -4.60 7.64 10.36
N ARG A 17 -4.68 7.03 11.54
CA ARG A 17 -4.63 7.69 12.85
C ARG A 17 -3.89 6.83 13.87
N ILE A 18 -3.28 7.52 14.83
CA ILE A 18 -2.72 6.92 16.05
C ILE A 18 -3.38 7.60 17.24
N TYR A 19 -3.80 6.83 18.24
CA TYR A 19 -4.48 7.36 19.41
C TYR A 19 -4.16 6.53 20.65
N LEU A 20 -4.31 7.15 21.82
CA LEU A 20 -4.10 6.47 23.08
C LEU A 20 -5.17 5.40 23.27
N ARG A 21 -4.75 4.20 23.68
CA ARG A 21 -5.66 3.12 24.04
C ARG A 21 -6.43 3.45 25.34
N ASN A 22 -5.74 4.07 26.29
CA ASN A 22 -6.22 4.40 27.62
C ASN A 22 -5.31 5.49 28.25
N SER A 23 -5.53 5.84 29.51
CA SER A 23 -4.75 6.85 30.24
C SER A 23 -3.39 6.37 30.77
N ASN A 24 -3.05 5.08 30.67
CA ASN A 24 -1.75 4.56 31.10
C ASN A 24 -0.71 4.80 29.99
N PRO A 25 0.33 5.63 30.22
CA PRO A 25 1.33 5.98 29.21
C PRO A 25 2.23 4.80 28.79
N LEU A 26 2.25 3.70 29.55
CA LEU A 26 3.01 2.49 29.20
C LEU A 26 2.22 1.54 28.28
N SER A 27 0.93 1.80 28.05
CA SER A 27 0.14 1.01 27.12
C SER A 27 0.55 1.30 25.68
N SER A 28 0.69 0.27 24.85
CA SER A 28 0.88 0.47 23.41
C SER A 28 -0.31 1.24 22.81
N PRO A 29 -0.05 2.25 21.95
CA PRO A 29 -1.10 3.02 21.32
C PRO A 29 -1.90 2.16 20.34
N MET A 30 -3.07 2.66 19.96
CA MET A 30 -3.85 2.11 18.86
C MET A 30 -3.37 2.76 17.56
N ILE A 31 -3.09 1.94 16.55
CA ILE A 31 -2.68 2.39 15.22
C ILE A 31 -3.68 1.84 14.22
N ASP A 32 -4.37 2.74 13.52
CA ASP A 32 -5.33 2.44 12.47
C ASP A 32 -4.84 3.10 11.18
N PRO A 33 -4.09 2.39 10.33
CA PRO A 33 -3.48 2.99 9.15
C PRO A 33 -4.50 3.35 8.05
N GLN A 34 -5.71 2.78 8.11
CA GLN A 34 -6.76 2.97 7.10
C GLN A 34 -6.25 2.77 5.66
N TYR A 35 -5.46 1.72 5.42
CA TYR A 35 -4.98 1.42 4.06
C TYR A 35 -6.15 1.26 3.09
N PHE A 36 -6.04 1.91 1.93
CA PHE A 36 -7.00 1.79 0.83
C PHE A 36 -8.42 2.24 1.17
N THR A 37 -8.60 3.15 2.12
CA THR A 37 -9.89 3.85 2.28
C THR A 37 -10.20 4.78 1.11
N ASP A 38 -9.16 5.19 0.38
CA ASP A 38 -9.29 5.85 -0.91
C ASP A 38 -8.93 4.85 -2.03
N GLU A 39 -9.87 4.60 -2.96
CA GLU A 39 -9.68 3.65 -4.06
C GLU A 39 -8.59 4.09 -5.05
N GLU A 40 -8.24 5.39 -5.11
CA GLU A 40 -7.16 5.88 -5.98
C GLU A 40 -5.82 5.24 -5.60
N ASP A 41 -5.59 4.94 -4.32
CA ASP A 41 -4.39 4.26 -3.85
C ASP A 41 -4.29 2.83 -4.42
N LEU A 42 -5.42 2.14 -4.58
CA LEU A 42 -5.49 0.82 -5.21
C LEU A 42 -5.26 0.92 -6.72
N ASP A 43 -5.83 1.93 -7.38
CA ASP A 43 -5.63 2.17 -8.81
C ASP A 43 -4.15 2.40 -9.14
N VAL A 44 -3.46 3.21 -8.34
CA VAL A 44 -2.01 3.45 -8.47
C VAL A 44 -1.22 2.16 -8.31
N LEU A 45 -1.59 1.31 -7.34
CA LEU A 45 -0.90 0.04 -7.11
C LEU A 45 -1.10 -0.94 -8.29
N VAL A 46 -2.32 -1.01 -8.84
CA VAL A 46 -2.61 -1.80 -10.06
C VAL A 46 -1.77 -1.33 -11.25
N GLN A 47 -1.61 -0.01 -11.44
CA GLN A 47 -0.70 0.51 -12.48
C GLN A 47 0.76 0.08 -12.24
N GLY A 48 1.19 0.04 -10.97
CA GLY A 48 2.50 -0.48 -10.60
C GLY A 48 2.68 -1.97 -10.94
N VAL A 49 1.64 -2.80 -10.76
CA VAL A 49 1.64 -4.21 -11.19
C VAL A 49 1.75 -4.31 -12.71
N LYS A 50 0.96 -3.52 -13.45
CA LYS A 50 1.02 -3.49 -14.93
C LYS A 50 2.42 -3.10 -15.43
N TYR A 51 3.03 -2.10 -14.82
CA TYR A 51 4.40 -1.70 -15.14
C TYR A 51 5.42 -2.80 -14.82
N SER A 52 5.25 -3.48 -13.68
CA SER A 52 6.08 -4.63 -13.30
C SER A 52 6.01 -5.74 -14.35
N LYS A 53 4.81 -6.04 -14.88
CA LYS A 53 4.64 -7.00 -15.98
C LYS A 53 5.38 -6.57 -17.24
N LEU A 54 5.28 -5.30 -17.63
CA LEU A 54 6.04 -4.76 -18.78
C LEU A 54 7.55 -4.86 -18.59
N LEU A 55 8.05 -4.66 -17.36
CA LEU A 55 9.47 -4.84 -17.04
C LEU A 55 9.91 -6.29 -17.27
N LEU A 56 9.08 -7.27 -16.91
CA LEU A 56 9.37 -8.70 -17.15
C LEU A 56 9.42 -9.04 -18.65
N GLU A 57 8.74 -8.27 -19.50
CA GLU A 57 8.75 -8.45 -20.95
C GLU A 57 10.02 -7.94 -21.65
N THR A 58 10.92 -7.26 -20.92
CA THR A 58 12.17 -6.75 -21.47
C THR A 58 13.17 -7.87 -21.77
N SER A 59 14.09 -7.65 -22.72
CA SER A 59 15.08 -8.65 -23.13
C SER A 59 15.90 -9.25 -21.98
N PRO A 60 16.42 -8.47 -21.01
CA PRO A 60 17.15 -9.04 -19.87
C PRO A 60 16.29 -9.99 -19.01
N PHE A 61 15.06 -9.60 -18.68
CA PHE A 61 14.17 -10.41 -17.86
C PHE A 61 13.64 -11.65 -18.59
N LYS A 62 13.41 -11.55 -19.91
CA LYS A 62 13.08 -12.70 -20.77
C LYS A 62 14.22 -13.71 -20.84
N LYS A 63 15.48 -13.26 -20.95
CA LYS A 63 16.66 -14.15 -20.92
C LYS A 63 16.78 -14.95 -19.63
N LEU A 64 16.27 -14.40 -18.52
CA LEU A 64 16.23 -15.08 -17.22
C LEU A 64 15.05 -16.07 -17.08
N GLY A 65 14.15 -16.17 -18.07
CA GLY A 65 13.00 -17.08 -18.01
C GLY A 65 12.02 -16.77 -16.87
N THR A 66 11.91 -15.48 -16.52
CA THR A 66 11.08 -15.05 -15.38
C THR A 66 9.59 -15.27 -15.65
N ARG A 67 8.85 -15.56 -14.60
CA ARG A 67 7.40 -15.82 -14.65
C ARG A 67 6.75 -15.30 -13.38
N LEU A 68 5.53 -14.79 -13.50
CA LEU A 68 4.75 -14.39 -12.33
C LEU A 68 4.47 -15.60 -11.43
N TYR A 69 4.62 -15.41 -10.13
CA TYR A 69 4.27 -16.41 -9.14
C TYR A 69 2.74 -16.40 -8.93
N LYS A 70 2.06 -17.45 -9.41
CA LYS A 70 0.59 -17.57 -9.39
C LYS A 70 0.09 -18.32 -8.15
N ALA A 71 0.51 -17.89 -6.95
CA ALA A 71 -0.06 -18.47 -5.74
C ALA A 71 -1.53 -18.04 -5.58
N PRO A 72 -2.42 -18.98 -5.20
CA PRO A 72 -3.81 -18.63 -4.93
C PRO A 72 -3.88 -17.73 -3.69
N ILE A 73 -4.70 -16.69 -3.77
CA ILE A 73 -5.09 -15.89 -2.62
C ILE A 73 -6.50 -16.32 -2.26
N PRO A 74 -6.72 -17.03 -1.13
CA PRO A 74 -8.02 -17.60 -0.81
C PRO A 74 -9.16 -16.58 -0.84
N GLY A 75 -8.91 -15.35 -0.38
CA GLY A 75 -9.90 -14.27 -0.42
C GLY A 75 -10.24 -13.74 -1.82
N CYS A 76 -9.45 -14.06 -2.84
CA CYS A 76 -9.62 -13.58 -4.22
C CYS A 76 -9.86 -14.70 -5.24
N SER A 77 -10.03 -15.95 -4.81
CA SER A 77 -10.14 -17.11 -5.72
C SER A 77 -11.37 -17.08 -6.63
N HIS A 78 -12.37 -16.26 -6.29
CA HIS A 78 -13.60 -16.06 -7.06
C HIS A 78 -13.45 -14.99 -8.15
N ILE A 79 -12.32 -14.29 -8.22
CA ILE A 79 -12.04 -13.24 -9.20
C ILE A 79 -11.10 -13.81 -10.27
N GLU A 80 -11.38 -13.52 -11.54
CA GLU A 80 -10.54 -13.95 -12.65
C GLU A 80 -9.10 -13.42 -12.50
N TYR A 81 -8.12 -14.32 -12.59
CA TYR A 81 -6.71 -13.98 -12.43
C TYR A 81 -6.26 -12.96 -13.49
N ASP A 82 -5.37 -12.06 -13.09
CA ASP A 82 -4.79 -11.01 -13.95
C ASP A 82 -5.76 -9.92 -14.44
N THR A 83 -6.86 -9.73 -13.72
CA THR A 83 -7.77 -8.57 -13.85
C THR A 83 -7.39 -7.47 -12.85
N ASP A 84 -7.83 -6.24 -13.10
CA ASP A 84 -7.62 -5.13 -12.17
C ASP A 84 -8.27 -5.43 -10.81
N GLU A 85 -9.46 -6.03 -10.83
CA GLU A 85 -10.21 -6.48 -9.65
C GLU A 85 -9.40 -7.51 -8.83
N TYR A 86 -8.75 -8.46 -9.50
CA TYR A 86 -7.90 -9.44 -8.83
C TYR A 86 -6.71 -8.77 -8.13
N TRP A 87 -6.04 -7.83 -8.81
CA TRP A 87 -4.90 -7.12 -8.26
C TRP A 87 -5.30 -6.20 -7.10
N LYS A 88 -6.47 -5.54 -7.17
CA LYS A 88 -7.03 -4.78 -6.04
C LYS A 88 -7.35 -5.67 -4.85
N CYS A 89 -7.96 -6.83 -5.09
CA CYS A 89 -8.24 -7.81 -4.04
C CYS A 89 -6.94 -8.31 -3.39
N GLN A 90 -5.94 -8.67 -4.21
CA GLN A 90 -4.62 -9.07 -3.74
C GLN A 90 -3.99 -8.00 -2.84
N ALA A 91 -4.02 -6.73 -3.26
CA ALA A 91 -3.47 -5.62 -2.48
C ALA A 91 -4.12 -5.52 -1.09
N ARG A 92 -5.45 -5.60 -1.00
CA ARG A 92 -6.16 -5.58 0.28
C ARG A 92 -5.75 -6.71 1.24
N HIS A 93 -5.36 -7.88 0.71
CA HIS A 93 -4.94 -9.02 1.53
C HIS A 93 -3.46 -9.04 1.88
N LEU A 94 -2.60 -8.52 1.00
CA LEU A 94 -1.14 -8.70 1.11
C LEU A 94 -0.38 -7.43 1.46
N THR A 95 -1.03 -6.27 1.54
CA THR A 95 -0.36 -5.03 1.93
C THR A 95 0.11 -5.06 3.37
N PHE A 96 1.33 -4.57 3.57
CA PHE A 96 1.95 -4.37 4.87
C PHE A 96 2.68 -3.02 4.89
N THR A 97 3.04 -2.56 6.09
CA THR A 97 3.77 -1.30 6.27
C THR A 97 5.24 -1.42 5.87
N ILE A 98 5.80 -0.32 5.38
CA ILE A 98 7.24 -0.14 5.17
C ILE A 98 7.90 0.72 6.26
N TYR A 99 7.17 1.02 7.33
CA TYR A 99 7.67 1.76 8.50
C TYR A 99 8.04 3.24 8.24
N HIS A 100 7.35 3.90 7.31
CA HIS A 100 7.48 5.34 7.00
C HIS A 100 6.25 6.16 7.45
N GLN A 101 5.70 5.90 8.63
CA GLN A 101 4.57 6.67 9.16
C GLN A 101 4.99 8.12 9.42
N SER A 102 4.17 9.08 9.01
CA SER A 102 4.44 10.51 9.16
C SER A 102 3.13 11.32 9.20
N GLY A 103 3.21 12.59 9.61
CA GLY A 103 2.09 13.53 9.55
C GLY A 103 1.12 13.51 10.74
N THR A 104 1.42 12.77 11.82
CA THR A 104 0.57 12.70 13.03
C THR A 104 0.51 14.02 13.80
N CYS A 105 1.53 14.87 13.67
CA CYS A 105 1.56 16.25 14.15
C CYS A 105 1.90 17.17 12.98
N LYS A 106 0.95 17.33 12.06
CA LYS A 106 1.14 18.10 10.82
C LYS A 106 1.53 19.55 11.13
N MET A 107 2.57 20.04 10.44
CA MET A 107 2.91 21.46 10.34
C MET A 107 2.01 22.14 9.30
N GLY A 108 1.43 23.28 9.64
CA GLY A 108 0.53 24.01 8.75
C GLY A 108 0.36 25.48 9.14
N SER A 109 -0.30 26.25 8.27
CA SER A 109 -0.52 27.67 8.50
C SER A 109 -1.53 27.91 9.64
N ALA A 110 -1.56 29.13 10.19
CA ALA A 110 -2.48 29.51 11.26
C ALA A 110 -3.98 29.29 10.92
N ASN A 111 -4.32 29.21 9.64
CA ASN A 111 -5.69 29.00 9.16
C ASN A 111 -5.97 27.54 8.76
N ASP A 112 -5.02 26.62 8.95
CA ASP A 112 -5.21 25.20 8.68
C ASP A 112 -5.77 24.50 9.93
N PRO A 113 -7.08 24.16 9.98
CA PRO A 113 -7.69 23.56 11.17
C PRO A 113 -7.19 22.13 11.44
N THR A 114 -6.39 21.56 10.54
CA THR A 114 -5.80 20.22 10.71
C THR A 114 -4.35 20.26 11.18
N ALA A 115 -3.77 21.45 11.35
CA ALA A 115 -2.40 21.61 11.85
C ALA A 115 -2.32 21.35 13.36
N VAL A 116 -1.17 20.82 13.79
CA VAL A 116 -0.81 20.64 15.20
C VAL A 116 0.30 21.60 15.60
N VAL A 117 1.19 21.94 14.66
CA VAL A 117 2.27 22.91 14.84
C VAL A 117 2.26 23.94 13.71
N ASP A 118 2.79 25.12 13.98
CA ASP A 118 2.88 26.25 13.03
C ASP A 118 4.07 26.11 12.07
N THR A 119 4.02 26.90 11.00
CA THR A 119 5.10 27.08 10.00
C THR A 119 6.10 28.14 10.41
#